data_AF-A0A2V6MV90-F1
#
_entry.id   AF-A0A2V6MV90-F1
#
_cell.length_a   1.000
_cell.length_b   1.000
_cell.length_c   1.000
_cell.angle_alpha   90.00
_cell.angle_beta   90.00
_cell.angle_gamma   90.00
#
_symmetry.space_group_name_H-M   'P 1'
#
loop_
_entity.id
_entity.type
_entity.pdbx_description
1 polymer ?
#
loop_
_entity_poly.entity_id
_entity_poly.type
_entity_poly.pdbx_seq_one_letter_code
_entity_poly.pdbx_strand_id
1 'polypeptide(L)'
;MRNISPLLLALLLFASIVRAQSLSDSDVKNLLRRIAERRASSPDVRADFQEQKTMHLLNRPIVSSGKIWFHAPNKFRREITGNSSSVTVS
;
A
#
# COMPACT_ATOMS: atom_id res chain seq x y z
N MET A 1 -9.75 -8.21 37.51
CA MET A 1 -8.45 -8.14 36.80
C MET A 1 -8.36 -9.38 35.92
N ARG A 2 -8.27 -9.24 34.59
CA ARG A 2 -8.23 -10.40 33.67
C ARG A 2 -6.82 -10.99 33.68
N ASN A 3 -6.67 -12.20 34.17
CA ASN A 3 -5.40 -12.91 34.20
C ASN A 3 -5.03 -13.30 32.76
N ILE A 4 -4.02 -12.66 32.19
CA ILE A 4 -3.44 -13.03 30.90
C ILE A 4 -2.70 -14.36 31.05
N SER A 5 -3.09 -15.35 30.25
CA SER A 5 -2.46 -16.68 30.29
C SER A 5 -0.98 -16.57 29.90
N PRO A 6 -0.05 -17.15 30.68
CA PRO A 6 1.38 -17.08 30.39
C PRO A 6 1.74 -17.71 29.03
N LEU A 7 0.93 -18.66 28.55
CA LEU A 7 1.07 -19.25 27.22
C LEU A 7 0.87 -18.21 26.11
N LEU A 8 -0.09 -17.31 26.30
CA LEU A 8 -0.46 -16.28 25.32
C LEU A 8 0.61 -15.18 25.27
N LEU A 9 1.22 -14.88 26.42
CA LEU A 9 2.38 -13.98 26.51
C LEU A 9 3.62 -14.59 25.84
N ALA A 10 3.89 -15.88 26.08
CA ALA A 10 4.99 -16.59 25.42
C ALA A 10 4.82 -16.59 23.89
N LEU A 11 3.61 -16.89 23.39
CA LEU A 11 3.31 -16.91 21.96
C LEU A 11 3.56 -15.54 21.29
N LEU A 12 3.17 -14.45 21.94
CA LEU A 12 3.40 -13.09 21.44
C LEU A 12 4.89 -12.73 21.39
N LEU A 13 5.68 -13.16 22.37
CA LEU A 13 7.13 -12.93 22.40
C LEU A 13 7.87 -13.69 21.28
N PHE A 14 7.46 -14.93 20.99
CA PHE A 14 8.03 -15.70 19.88
C PHE A 14 7.63 -15.18 18.49
N ALA A 15 6.44 -14.60 18.34
CA ALA A 15 6.00 -14.01 17.08
C ALA A 15 6.94 -12.89 16.59
N SER A 16 7.56 -12.13 17.51
CA SER A 16 8.53 -11.07 17.21
C SER A 16 9.87 -11.57 16.63
N ILE A 17 10.17 -12.86 16.75
CA ILE A 17 11.44 -13.46 16.29
C ILE A 17 11.28 -14.05 14.88
N VAL A 18 10.05 -14.25 14.41
CA VAL A 18 9.78 -14.77 13.06
C VAL A 18 10.10 -13.67 12.04
N ARG A 19 11.25 -13.79 11.39
CA ARG A 19 11.59 -12.96 10.23
C ARG A 19 10.87 -13.50 9.00
N ALA A 20 10.21 -12.62 8.25
CA ALA A 20 9.67 -12.97 6.95
C ALA A 20 10.81 -13.42 6.03
N GLN A 21 10.72 -14.64 5.50
CA GLN A 21 11.65 -15.14 4.49
C GLN A 21 11.49 -14.31 3.21
N SER A 22 12.61 -14.04 2.52
CA SER A 22 12.57 -13.46 1.18
C SER A 22 11.83 -14.39 0.22
N LEU A 23 11.05 -13.82 -0.70
CA LEU A 23 10.42 -14.57 -1.78
C LEU A 23 11.49 -15.29 -2.62
N SER A 24 11.19 -16.51 -3.05
CA SER A 24 12.03 -17.21 -4.03
C SER A 24 11.93 -16.54 -5.41
N ASP A 25 12.92 -16.75 -6.28
CA ASP A 25 12.90 -16.21 -7.64
C ASP A 25 11.66 -16.67 -8.43
N SER A 26 11.21 -17.91 -8.23
CA SER A 26 9.98 -18.43 -8.84
C SER A 26 8.74 -17.71 -8.35
N ASP A 27 8.68 -17.38 -7.05
CA ASP A 27 7.54 -16.66 -6.49
C ASP A 27 7.50 -15.21 -6.97
N VAL A 28 8.66 -14.56 -7.09
CA VAL A 28 8.77 -13.21 -7.67
C VAL A 28 8.28 -13.22 -9.13
N LYS A 29 8.73 -14.17 -9.95
CA LYS A 29 8.28 -14.29 -11.35
C LYS A 29 6.77 -14.52 -11.44
N ASN A 30 6.23 -15.40 -10.61
CA ASN A 30 4.80 -15.66 -10.54
C ASN A 30 4.00 -14.43 -10.09
N LEU A 31 4.50 -13.67 -9.12
CA LEU A 31 3.88 -12.44 -8.66
C LEU A 31 3.84 -11.39 -9.77
N LEU A 32 4.95 -11.16 -10.46
CA LEU A 32 5.03 -10.19 -11.56
C LEU A 32 4.08 -10.55 -12.71
N ARG A 33 4.02 -11.84 -13.08
CA ARG A 33 3.06 -12.33 -14.08
C ARG A 33 1.62 -12.01 -13.67
N ARG A 34 1.24 -12.31 -12.44
CA ARG A 34 -0.12 -12.05 -11.92
C ARG A 34 -0.45 -10.56 -11.88
N ILE A 35 0.51 -9.70 -11.52
CA ILE A 35 0.34 -8.23 -11.56
C ILE A 35 0.11 -7.77 -13.00
N ALA A 36 0.88 -8.28 -13.96
CA ALA A 36 0.74 -7.94 -15.37
C ALA A 36 -0.63 -8.38 -15.92
N GLU A 37 -1.05 -9.62 -15.63
CA GLU A 37 -2.38 -10.15 -16.02
C GLU A 37 -3.52 -9.29 -15.45
N ARG A 38 -3.45 -8.94 -14.15
CA ARG A 38 -4.44 -8.05 -13.50
C ARG A 38 -4.50 -6.67 -14.15
N ARG A 39 -3.33 -6.09 -14.48
CA ARG A 39 -3.27 -4.79 -15.16
C ARG A 39 -3.88 -4.86 -16.56
N ALA A 40 -3.61 -5.93 -17.31
CA ALA A 40 -4.19 -6.14 -18.63
C ALA A 40 -5.72 -6.34 -18.59
N SER A 41 -6.23 -7.01 -17.54
CA SER A 41 -7.68 -7.24 -17.39
C SER A 41 -8.47 -6.02 -16.91
N SER A 42 -7.81 -4.97 -16.42
CA SER A 42 -8.43 -3.77 -15.88
C SER A 42 -7.79 -2.52 -16.50
N PRO A 43 -8.03 -2.25 -17.80
CA PRO A 43 -7.44 -1.10 -18.48
C PRO A 43 -7.90 0.24 -17.91
N ASP A 44 -9.10 0.27 -17.32
CA ASP A 44 -9.68 1.42 -16.64
C ASP A 44 -9.81 1.14 -15.14
N VAL A 45 -9.10 1.91 -14.32
CA VAL A 45 -9.17 1.81 -12.85
C VAL A 45 -9.59 3.15 -12.29
N ARG A 46 -10.55 3.10 -11.35
CA ARG A 46 -10.98 4.26 -10.56
C ARG A 46 -11.02 3.85 -9.11
N ALA A 47 -10.41 4.62 -8.23
CA ALA A 47 -10.41 4.34 -6.81
C ALA A 47 -10.32 5.62 -5.99
N ASP A 48 -10.90 5.57 -4.80
CA ASP A 48 -10.64 6.57 -3.76
C ASP A 48 -9.37 6.16 -2.99
N PHE A 49 -8.58 7.13 -2.53
CA PHE A 49 -7.35 6.86 -1.78
C PHE A 49 -7.24 7.74 -0.53
N GLN A 50 -6.46 7.25 0.44
CA GLN A 50 -5.88 8.04 1.53
C GLN A 50 -4.35 7.84 1.50
N GLU A 51 -3.61 8.93 1.58
CA GLU A 51 -2.15 8.94 1.58
C GLU A 51 -1.65 9.62 2.85
N GLN A 52 -0.68 8.98 3.51
CA GLN A 52 0.09 9.57 4.59
C GLN A 52 1.55 9.65 4.18
N LYS A 53 2.07 10.86 4.04
CA LYS A 53 3.47 11.13 3.68
C LYS A 53 4.24 11.57 4.92
N THR A 54 5.17 10.73 5.36
CA THR A 54 6.12 11.05 6.43
C THR A 54 7.43 11.52 5.80
N MET A 55 7.92 12.69 6.19
CA MET A 55 9.20 13.25 5.72
C MET A 55 10.06 13.57 6.93
N HIS A 56 11.36 13.29 6.86
CA HIS A 56 12.27 13.47 8.00
C HIS A 56 12.28 14.91 8.55
N LEU A 57 12.01 15.91 7.71
CA LEU A 57 11.99 17.33 8.06
C LEU A 57 10.67 17.81 8.68
N LEU A 58 9.64 16.98 8.73
CA LEU A 58 8.32 17.36 9.24
C LEU A 58 8.01 16.64 10.54
N ASN A 59 7.64 17.41 11.56
CA ASN A 59 7.23 16.86 12.86
C ASN A 59 5.89 16.12 12.81
N ARG A 60 5.09 16.32 11.75
CA ARG A 60 3.80 15.64 11.53
C ARG A 60 3.71 15.13 10.10
N PRO A 61 3.14 13.93 9.87
CA PRO A 61 2.86 13.44 8.53
C PRO A 61 1.87 14.35 7.79
N ILE A 62 2.04 14.48 6.48
CA ILE A 62 1.04 15.10 5.61
C ILE A 62 0.01 14.02 5.25
N VAL A 63 -1.26 14.27 5.57
CA VAL A 63 -2.37 13.37 5.23
C VAL A 63 -3.16 13.99 4.08
N SER A 64 -3.45 13.22 3.05
CA SER A 64 -4.30 13.62 1.93
C SER A 64 -5.24 12.50 1.52
N SER A 65 -6.35 12.85 0.86
CA SER A 65 -7.29 11.89 0.30
C SER A 65 -7.83 12.38 -1.03
N GLY A 66 -8.39 11.49 -1.82
CA GLY A 66 -9.04 11.89 -3.06
C GLY A 66 -9.27 10.72 -3.99
N LYS A 67 -9.21 10.99 -5.28
CA LYS A 67 -9.56 10.05 -6.35
C LYS A 67 -8.40 9.85 -7.30
N ILE A 68 -8.22 8.61 -7.74
CA ILE A 68 -7.29 8.24 -8.80
C ILE A 68 -8.04 7.61 -9.96
N TRP A 69 -7.62 7.96 -11.16
CA TRP A 69 -8.04 7.32 -12.40
C TRP A 69 -6.80 6.90 -13.18
N PHE A 70 -6.82 5.68 -13.66
CA PHE A 70 -5.84 5.16 -14.58
C PHE A 70 -6.56 4.62 -15.80
N HIS A 71 -6.09 5.01 -16.97
CA HIS A 71 -6.47 4.42 -18.24
C HIS A 71 -5.19 3.98 -18.96
N ALA A 72 -5.09 2.68 -19.21
CA ALA A 72 -3.96 2.10 -19.92
C ALA A 72 -3.81 2.76 -21.32
N PRO A 73 -2.58 2.89 -21.83
CA PRO A 73 -1.33 2.44 -21.21
C PRO A 73 -0.72 3.45 -20.23
N ASN A 74 -1.07 4.74 -20.32
CA ASN A 74 -0.28 5.82 -19.72
C ASN A 74 -1.10 7.01 -19.19
N LYS A 75 -2.43 7.00 -19.29
CA LYS A 75 -3.24 8.12 -18.80
C LYS A 75 -3.48 7.97 -17.31
N PHE A 76 -2.96 8.90 -16.53
CA PHE A 76 -3.11 8.90 -15.07
C PHE A 76 -3.59 10.26 -14.57
N ARG A 77 -4.65 10.24 -13.77
CA ARG A 77 -5.18 11.42 -13.09
C ARG A 77 -5.26 11.16 -11.60
N ARG A 78 -4.75 12.10 -10.82
CA ARG A 78 -4.93 12.14 -9.37
C ARG A 78 -5.56 13.46 -8.98
N GLU A 79 -6.69 13.37 -8.30
CA GLU A 79 -7.39 14.50 -7.72
C GLU A 79 -7.28 14.41 -6.21
N ILE A 80 -6.76 15.47 -5.60
CA ILE A 80 -6.61 15.56 -4.14
C ILE A 80 -7.69 16.48 -3.62
N THR A 81 -8.43 16.02 -2.61
CA THR A 81 -9.41 16.81 -1.89
C THR A 81 -8.72 17.58 -0.76
N GLY A 82 -9.01 18.88 -0.64
CA GLY A 82 -8.43 19.76 0.39
C GLY A 82 -7.50 20.83 -0.18
N ASN A 83 -6.64 21.41 0.67
CA ASN A 83 -5.80 22.58 0.34
C ASN A 83 -4.51 22.22 -0.44
N SER A 84 -4.46 21.04 -1.05
CA SER A 84 -3.28 20.45 -1.68
C SER A 84 -3.49 20.37 -3.19
N SER A 85 -2.54 20.86 -3.99
CA SER A 85 -2.68 20.94 -5.45
C SER A 85 -2.89 19.57 -6.12
N SER A 86 -3.87 19.49 -7.02
CA SER A 86 -4.12 18.33 -7.88
C SER A 86 -3.01 18.15 -8.93
N VAL A 87 -2.68 16.90 -9.29
CA VAL A 87 -1.64 16.59 -10.29
C VAL A 87 -2.23 15.73 -11.42
N THR A 88 -2.09 16.20 -12.66
CA THR A 88 -2.44 15.45 -13.88
C THR A 88 -1.17 15.18 -14.68
N VAL A 89 -0.97 13.95 -15.15
CA VAL A 89 0.15 13.60 -16.04
C VAL A 89 -0.45 13.10 -17.37
N SER A 90 -0.09 13.79 -18.45
CA SER A 90 -0.53 13.52 -19.83
C SER A 90 0.62 12.98 -20.68
#